data_AF-A0A8X7WIU5-F1
#
_entry.id   AF-A0A8X7WIU5-F1
#
_cell.length_a   1.000
_cell.length_b   1.000
_cell.length_c   1.000
_cell.angle_alpha   90.00
_cell.angle_beta   90.00
_cell.angle_gamma   90.00
#
_symmetry.space_group_name_H-M   'P 1'
#
loop_
_entity.id
_entity.type
_entity.pdbx_description
1 polymer ?
#
loop_
_entity_poly.entity_id
_entity_poly.type
_entity_poly.pdbx_seq_one_letter_code
_entity_poly.pdbx_strand_id
1 'polypeptide(L)'
;MASSSGERKYPRRLYDVGKTPIQGRSMNHSCYLANVQTVLEAVGDDVVSDLRDSAIGVIVKLKELGYTWSASCVHHFLANQLAIESSHEMWSLIDCMPLRFSLYEFGEITGLNCDPFDKDEIWDVEHESFWLEMKVPTSEGPTFKELQDIFPICRNWSREKRVMIGLLGLLCIGIFGISSNSRIPLHCAKRVMDPEAFQRYPWGRVGFSSLLESIKIVTYGKKSYTLHGCVHALLIWIFEYVPGIGEKFGNRIEGAEVPLLSWLGSRPRINFSDFCAQEKKNVRVRHMVVKPIEDRYPKWEDNEVSTELDNMIQDILNGQLNEKYWEVVAATNPRKRKIHVDPPVVPDTVDVGPSTK
;
A
#
# COMPACT_ATOMS: atom_id res chain seq x y z
N MET A 1 -14.53 25.28 38.66
CA MET A 1 -13.46 24.27 38.52
C MET A 1 -12.96 24.34 37.09
N ALA A 2 -11.79 24.95 36.88
CA ALA A 2 -11.13 24.92 35.58
C ALA A 2 -10.53 23.53 35.41
N SER A 3 -11.11 22.71 34.53
CA SER A 3 -10.46 21.50 34.06
C SER A 3 -9.15 21.92 33.40
N SER A 4 -8.00 21.47 33.92
CA SER A 4 -6.76 21.56 33.18
C SER A 4 -6.94 20.70 31.93
N SER A 5 -7.21 21.32 30.79
CA SER A 5 -7.15 20.68 29.49
C SER A 5 -5.70 20.26 29.26
N GLY A 6 -5.34 19.07 29.73
CA GLY A 6 -4.09 18.44 29.35
C GLY A 6 -4.04 18.41 27.82
N GLU A 7 -2.97 18.94 27.24
CA GLU A 7 -2.77 18.99 25.81
C GLU A 7 -2.90 17.57 25.25
N ARG A 8 -3.90 17.34 24.38
CA ARG A 8 -4.13 16.02 23.77
C ARG A 8 -2.87 15.64 22.99
N LYS A 9 -2.38 14.43 23.23
CA LYS A 9 -1.21 13.89 22.53
C LYS A 9 -1.66 13.17 21.27
N TYR A 10 -0.89 13.32 20.20
CA TYR A 10 -1.05 12.59 18.94
C TYR A 10 0.11 11.61 18.72
N PRO A 11 -0.05 10.63 17.82
CA PRO A 11 1.03 9.72 17.43
C PRO A 11 2.26 10.49 16.95
N ARG A 12 3.44 9.97 17.31
CA ARG A 12 4.72 10.55 16.88
C ARG A 12 5.01 10.19 15.43
N ARG A 13 5.96 10.88 14.80
CA ARG A 13 6.50 10.46 13.50
C ARG A 13 7.17 9.08 13.64
N LEU A 14 7.04 8.23 12.63
CA LEU A 14 7.76 6.94 12.57
C LEU A 14 9.27 7.14 12.47
N TYR A 15 9.68 8.20 11.76
CA TYR A 15 11.06 8.65 11.67
C TYR A 15 11.18 10.08 12.17
N ASP A 16 12.23 10.36 12.98
CA ASP A 16 12.50 11.72 13.43
C ASP A 16 12.71 12.67 12.23
N VAL A 17 12.46 13.97 12.44
CA VAL A 17 12.71 14.99 11.43
C VAL A 17 14.19 14.94 10.97
N GLY A 18 14.39 14.95 9.66
CA GLY A 18 15.72 14.81 9.04
C GLY A 18 16.27 13.38 9.03
N LYS A 19 15.58 12.41 9.64
CA LYS A 19 15.92 10.98 9.59
C LYS A 19 14.97 10.16 8.70
N THR A 20 13.99 10.80 8.07
CA THR A 20 13.14 10.17 7.05
C THR A 20 14.02 9.51 5.99
N PRO A 21 13.86 8.21 5.72
CA PRO A 21 14.63 7.52 4.71
C PRO A 21 14.50 8.21 3.35
N ILE A 22 15.62 8.59 2.76
CA ILE A 22 15.67 9.05 1.38
C ILE A 22 15.70 7.80 0.50
N GLN A 23 14.87 7.77 -0.55
CA GLN A 23 14.87 6.67 -1.50
C GLN A 23 16.27 6.45 -2.10
N GLY A 24 16.95 5.38 -1.68
CA GLY A 24 18.33 5.09 -2.11
C GLY A 24 18.43 4.66 -3.57
N ARG A 25 17.45 3.90 -4.08
CA ARG A 25 17.29 3.56 -5.52
C ARG A 25 15.82 3.41 -5.92
N SER A 26 15.20 2.28 -5.57
CA SER A 26 13.93 1.86 -6.18
C SER A 26 12.95 1.33 -5.16
N MET A 27 11.70 1.79 -5.27
CA MET A 27 10.53 1.11 -4.71
C MET A 27 9.93 0.24 -5.81
N ASN A 28 9.97 -1.08 -5.62
CA ASN A 28 9.38 -2.05 -6.53
C ASN A 28 8.00 -2.47 -6.00
N HIS A 29 7.20 -3.09 -6.87
CA HIS A 29 5.96 -3.76 -6.49
C HIS A 29 5.71 -4.92 -7.44
N SER A 30 4.91 -5.92 -7.05
CA SER A 30 4.60 -7.05 -7.94
C SER A 30 3.26 -6.93 -8.68
N CYS A 31 2.47 -5.88 -8.40
CA CYS A 31 1.25 -5.54 -9.14
C CYS A 31 1.55 -4.91 -10.52
N TYR A 32 2.16 -5.68 -11.43
CA TYR A 32 2.51 -5.21 -12.77
C TYR A 32 1.32 -5.31 -13.73
N LEU A 33 0.76 -4.16 -14.12
CA LEU A 33 -0.37 -4.13 -15.06
C LEU A 33 0.00 -4.76 -16.43
N ALA A 34 1.26 -4.73 -16.84
CA ALA A 34 1.71 -5.45 -18.04
C ALA A 34 1.39 -6.95 -17.98
N ASN A 35 1.41 -7.58 -16.80
CA ASN A 35 1.00 -8.98 -16.65
C ASN A 35 -0.51 -9.15 -16.75
N VAL A 36 -1.31 -8.12 -16.48
CA VAL A 36 -2.76 -8.17 -16.74
C VAL A 36 -2.97 -8.26 -18.25
N GLN A 37 -2.22 -7.50 -19.05
CA GLN A 37 -2.29 -7.58 -20.52
C GLN A 37 -2.07 -9.00 -21.03
N THR A 38 -1.05 -9.69 -20.52
CA THR A 38 -0.73 -11.06 -20.96
C THR A 38 -1.82 -12.06 -20.56
N VAL A 39 -2.47 -11.87 -19.42
CA VAL A 39 -3.66 -12.65 -19.02
C VAL A 39 -4.80 -12.44 -20.02
N LEU A 40 -5.12 -11.18 -20.35
CA LEU A 40 -6.23 -10.86 -21.25
C LEU A 40 -6.01 -11.45 -22.65
N GLU A 41 -4.78 -11.37 -23.16
CA GLU A 41 -4.40 -11.95 -24.46
C GLU A 41 -4.49 -13.49 -24.45
N ALA A 42 -4.08 -14.13 -23.35
CA ALA A 42 -4.09 -15.58 -23.23
C ALA A 42 -5.52 -16.16 -23.18
N VAL A 43 -6.39 -15.59 -22.35
CA VAL A 43 -7.79 -16.03 -22.25
C VAL A 43 -8.60 -15.60 -23.49
N GLY A 44 -8.22 -14.46 -24.08
CA GLY A 44 -8.72 -13.86 -25.31
C GLY A 44 -10.08 -13.17 -25.23
N ASP A 45 -10.36 -12.38 -26.26
CA ASP A 45 -11.30 -11.24 -26.23
C ASP A 45 -12.74 -11.59 -25.83
N ASP A 46 -13.22 -12.77 -26.20
CA ASP A 46 -14.58 -13.24 -25.89
C ASP A 46 -14.84 -13.48 -24.39
N VAL A 47 -13.76 -13.56 -23.59
CA VAL A 47 -13.78 -13.74 -22.12
C VAL A 47 -13.43 -12.45 -21.37
N VAL A 48 -12.81 -11.47 -22.03
CA VAL A 48 -12.38 -10.22 -21.38
C VAL A 48 -13.56 -9.46 -20.75
N SER A 49 -14.74 -9.52 -21.38
CA SER A 49 -15.97 -8.95 -20.82
C SER A 49 -16.34 -9.55 -19.46
N ASP A 50 -16.29 -10.88 -19.30
CA ASP A 50 -16.59 -11.52 -18.01
C ASP A 50 -15.60 -11.10 -16.91
N LEU A 51 -14.32 -10.94 -17.29
CA LEU A 51 -13.30 -10.47 -16.35
C LEU A 51 -13.53 -9.02 -15.93
N ARG A 52 -13.91 -8.17 -16.89
CA ARG A 52 -14.19 -6.75 -16.68
C ARG A 52 -15.44 -6.52 -15.81
N ASP A 53 -16.42 -7.39 -15.94
CA ASP A 53 -17.68 -7.35 -15.20
C ASP A 53 -17.63 -8.14 -13.88
N SER A 54 -16.48 -8.76 -13.56
CA SER A 54 -16.27 -9.45 -12.30
C SER A 54 -16.12 -8.52 -11.10
N ALA A 55 -16.27 -9.04 -9.88
CA ALA A 55 -16.06 -8.30 -8.63
C ALA A 55 -14.65 -7.68 -8.48
N ILE A 56 -13.67 -8.13 -9.27
CA ILE A 56 -12.32 -7.56 -9.32
C ILE A 56 -12.00 -6.93 -10.68
N GLY A 57 -13.01 -6.73 -11.53
CA GLY A 57 -12.88 -6.21 -12.89
C GLY A 57 -12.35 -4.79 -12.98
N VAL A 58 -12.36 -4.04 -11.86
CA VAL A 58 -11.68 -2.75 -11.76
C VAL A 58 -10.18 -2.85 -12.09
N ILE A 59 -9.53 -4.00 -11.86
CA ILE A 59 -8.13 -4.24 -12.22
C ILE A 59 -7.94 -4.27 -13.74
N VAL A 60 -8.89 -4.87 -14.47
CA VAL A 60 -8.91 -4.85 -15.94
C VAL A 60 -9.09 -3.42 -16.43
N LYS A 61 -10.09 -2.71 -15.90
CA LYS A 61 -10.36 -1.29 -16.23
C LYS A 61 -9.13 -0.41 -15.98
N LEU A 62 -8.42 -0.61 -14.87
CA LEU A 62 -7.20 0.14 -14.55
C LEU A 62 -6.09 -0.10 -15.58
N LYS A 63 -5.93 -1.34 -16.05
CA LYS A 63 -4.96 -1.65 -17.12
C LYS A 63 -5.33 -0.99 -18.46
N GLU A 64 -6.62 -0.88 -18.76
CA GLU A 64 -7.12 -0.24 -19.98
C GLU A 64 -6.86 1.27 -20.01
N LEU A 65 -6.84 1.95 -18.85
CA LEU A 65 -6.59 3.39 -18.77
C LEU A 65 -5.19 3.81 -19.22
N GLY A 66 -4.19 2.94 -19.07
CA GLY A 66 -2.80 3.27 -19.38
C GLY A 66 -2.18 4.33 -18.45
N TYR A 67 -2.59 4.36 -17.18
CA TYR A 67 -2.14 5.37 -16.23
C TYR A 67 -0.65 5.22 -15.84
N THR A 68 -0.02 6.33 -15.43
CA THR A 68 1.40 6.42 -15.09
C THR A 68 1.64 6.29 -13.59
N TRP A 69 2.37 5.26 -13.20
CA TRP A 69 2.83 5.05 -11.82
C TRP A 69 3.96 6.00 -11.41
N SER A 70 3.90 6.55 -10.20
CA SER A 70 4.94 7.39 -9.60
C SER A 70 5.47 6.81 -8.29
N ALA A 71 6.52 6.01 -8.40
CA ALA A 71 7.13 5.34 -7.25
C ALA A 71 7.68 6.32 -6.20
N SER A 72 8.24 7.45 -6.65
CA SER A 72 8.79 8.47 -5.74
C SER A 72 7.69 9.20 -4.96
N CYS A 73 6.51 9.38 -5.56
CA CYS A 73 5.37 10.01 -4.90
C CYS A 73 4.89 9.13 -3.75
N VAL A 74 4.59 7.86 -4.04
CA VAL A 74 4.15 6.90 -3.02
C VAL A 74 5.20 6.69 -1.94
N HIS A 75 6.48 6.56 -2.30
CA HIS A 75 7.55 6.42 -1.32
C HIS A 75 7.60 7.58 -0.31
N HIS A 76 7.35 8.83 -0.74
CA HIS A 76 7.35 9.97 0.16
C HIS A 76 6.33 9.77 1.31
N PHE A 77 5.11 9.35 0.99
CA PHE A 77 4.08 9.14 2.01
C PHE A 77 4.37 7.91 2.88
N LEU A 78 4.88 6.83 2.29
CA LEU A 78 5.27 5.66 3.07
C LEU A 78 6.44 5.95 4.03
N ALA A 79 7.37 6.82 3.66
CA ALA A 79 8.49 7.21 4.52
C ALA A 79 8.09 8.25 5.58
N ASN A 80 7.00 9.00 5.40
CA ASN A 80 6.51 10.01 6.35
C ASN A 80 5.33 9.51 7.19
N GLN A 81 5.35 8.22 7.56
CA GLN A 81 4.30 7.64 8.41
C GLN A 81 4.35 8.14 9.85
N LEU A 82 3.21 8.05 10.54
CA LEU A 82 3.10 8.13 12.00
C LEU A 82 3.36 6.74 12.62
N ALA A 83 3.99 6.73 13.80
CA ALA A 83 4.16 5.55 14.63
C ALA A 83 2.84 5.28 15.38
N ILE A 84 2.03 4.37 14.84
CA ILE A 84 0.77 3.92 15.42
C ILE A 84 0.84 2.42 15.73
N GLU A 85 0.05 1.99 16.71
CA GLU A 85 -0.04 0.59 17.13
C GLU A 85 -0.97 -0.24 16.25
N SER A 86 -1.96 0.39 15.60
CA SER A 86 -2.93 -0.32 14.77
C SER A 86 -2.27 -1.05 13.59
N SER A 87 -2.63 -2.32 13.44
CA SER A 87 -2.27 -3.21 12.34
C SER A 87 -3.10 -2.96 11.08
N HIS A 88 -4.24 -2.27 11.19
CA HIS A 88 -5.30 -2.19 10.16
C HIS A 88 -5.42 -0.83 9.46
N GLU A 89 -4.48 0.06 9.71
CA GLU A 89 -4.36 1.32 8.99
C GLU A 89 -2.92 1.83 8.99
N MET A 90 -2.67 2.82 8.15
CA MET A 90 -1.50 3.69 8.30
C MET A 90 -1.93 5.14 8.25
N TRP A 91 -1.09 5.99 8.84
CA TRP A 91 -1.22 7.44 8.73
C TRP A 91 0.08 8.00 8.19
N SER A 92 0.00 8.91 7.23
CA SER A 92 1.14 9.63 6.69
C SER A 92 1.01 11.12 6.97
N LEU A 93 2.12 11.84 6.95
CA LEU A 93 2.18 13.29 7.08
C LEU A 93 2.66 13.92 5.77
N ILE A 94 2.01 15.00 5.38
CA ILE A 94 2.54 15.98 4.44
C ILE A 94 2.40 17.36 5.07
N ASP A 95 3.51 18.09 5.23
CA ASP A 95 3.51 19.43 5.82
C ASP A 95 2.76 19.52 7.17
N CYS A 96 3.02 18.57 8.07
CA CYS A 96 2.35 18.42 9.36
C CYS A 96 0.84 18.10 9.29
N MET A 97 0.28 17.90 8.10
CA MET A 97 -1.10 17.49 7.91
C MET A 97 -1.19 15.96 7.80
N PRO A 98 -1.93 15.27 8.70
CA PRO A 98 -2.07 13.82 8.68
C PRO A 98 -3.10 13.35 7.66
N LEU A 99 -2.83 12.25 6.97
CA LEU A 99 -3.78 11.57 6.10
C LEU A 99 -3.82 10.08 6.42
N ARG A 100 -5.04 9.56 6.56
CA ARG A 100 -5.33 8.15 6.87
C ARG A 100 -5.34 7.33 5.60
N PHE A 101 -4.82 6.11 5.67
CA PHE A 101 -5.08 5.05 4.71
C PHE A 101 -5.53 3.80 5.48
N SER A 102 -6.84 3.59 5.50
CA SER A 102 -7.53 2.46 6.11
C SER A 102 -8.38 1.71 5.08
N LEU A 103 -9.11 0.69 5.51
CA LEU A 103 -10.06 -0.04 4.66
C LEU A 103 -11.11 0.89 4.02
N TYR A 104 -11.50 1.98 4.68
CA TYR A 104 -12.46 2.92 4.12
C TYR A 104 -11.90 3.68 2.92
N GLU A 105 -10.68 4.21 3.04
CA GLU A 105 -10.02 4.87 1.91
C GLU A 105 -9.79 3.87 0.77
N PHE A 106 -9.31 2.66 1.09
CA PHE A 106 -9.10 1.63 0.07
C PHE A 106 -10.40 1.23 -0.66
N GLY A 107 -11.49 1.01 0.09
CA GLY A 107 -12.79 0.68 -0.46
C GLY A 107 -13.37 1.81 -1.31
N GLU A 108 -13.28 3.05 -0.85
CA GLU A 108 -13.72 4.23 -1.63
C GLU A 108 -12.93 4.35 -2.94
N ILE A 109 -11.61 4.17 -2.89
CA ILE A 109 -10.74 4.32 -4.05
C ILE A 109 -10.99 3.22 -5.09
N THR A 110 -11.01 1.97 -4.64
CA THR A 110 -11.02 0.82 -5.54
C THR A 110 -12.44 0.40 -5.96
N GLY A 111 -13.45 0.73 -5.16
CA GLY A 111 -14.82 0.22 -5.32
C GLY A 111 -14.97 -1.28 -5.08
N LEU A 112 -13.92 -1.96 -4.58
CA LEU A 112 -13.98 -3.37 -4.25
C LEU A 112 -14.86 -3.60 -3.01
N ASN A 113 -15.53 -4.76 -2.96
CA ASN A 113 -16.32 -5.14 -1.79
C ASN A 113 -15.43 -5.24 -0.54
N CYS A 114 -15.71 -4.42 0.48
CA CYS A 114 -15.01 -4.37 1.75
C CYS A 114 -15.90 -4.82 2.94
N ASP A 115 -16.98 -5.54 2.68
CA ASP A 115 -17.84 -6.10 3.72
C ASP A 115 -17.08 -7.08 4.63
N PRO A 116 -17.44 -7.21 5.91
CA PRO A 116 -16.81 -8.19 6.80
C PRO A 116 -16.86 -9.60 6.21
N PHE A 117 -15.83 -10.41 6.49
CA PHE A 117 -15.90 -11.84 6.19
C PHE A 117 -17.06 -12.47 6.96
N ASP A 118 -17.81 -13.34 6.30
CA ASP A 118 -18.77 -14.19 6.97
C ASP A 118 -18.01 -15.25 7.79
N LYS A 119 -18.14 -15.16 9.12
CA LYS A 119 -17.42 -16.02 10.05
C LYS A 119 -17.96 -17.44 10.09
N ASP A 120 -19.22 -17.60 9.70
CA ASP A 120 -19.93 -18.88 9.71
C ASP A 120 -19.89 -19.55 8.32
N GLU A 121 -19.31 -18.87 7.32
CA GLU A 121 -19.15 -19.42 5.98
C GLU A 121 -18.09 -20.53 5.97
N ILE A 122 -18.56 -21.78 6.00
CA ILE A 122 -17.77 -22.95 5.61
C ILE A 122 -18.00 -23.15 4.11
N TRP A 123 -17.10 -22.61 3.31
CA TRP A 123 -17.16 -22.72 1.84
C TRP A 123 -16.02 -23.59 1.31
N ASP A 124 -16.38 -24.56 0.49
CA ASP A 124 -15.44 -25.39 -0.25
C ASP A 124 -16.03 -25.84 -1.60
N VAL A 125 -15.18 -26.13 -2.57
CA VAL A 125 -15.57 -26.58 -3.91
C VAL A 125 -14.58 -27.63 -4.41
N GLU A 126 -15.05 -28.62 -5.18
CA GLU A 126 -14.15 -29.58 -5.83
C GLU A 126 -13.27 -28.86 -6.86
N HIS A 127 -11.95 -29.08 -6.79
CA HIS A 127 -10.96 -28.28 -7.52
C HIS A 127 -9.81 -29.10 -8.10
N GLU A 128 -9.62 -30.32 -7.61
CA GLU A 128 -8.49 -31.19 -7.84
C GLU A 128 -8.33 -31.51 -9.32
N SER A 129 -9.43 -31.79 -10.02
CA SER A 129 -9.43 -32.10 -11.46
C SER A 129 -8.88 -30.93 -12.29
N PHE A 130 -9.34 -29.71 -12.03
CA PHE A 130 -8.88 -28.51 -12.72
C PHE A 130 -7.42 -28.16 -12.38
N TRP A 131 -7.03 -28.33 -11.13
CA TRP A 131 -5.64 -28.14 -10.70
C TRP A 131 -4.68 -29.12 -11.37
N LEU A 132 -5.05 -30.41 -11.45
CA LEU A 132 -4.26 -31.43 -12.13
C LEU A 132 -4.12 -31.12 -13.63
N GLU A 133 -5.18 -30.63 -14.27
CA GLU A 133 -5.15 -30.19 -15.68
C GLU A 133 -4.20 -29.00 -15.89
N MET A 134 -4.15 -28.06 -14.94
CA MET A 134 -3.19 -26.95 -14.91
C MET A 134 -1.78 -27.36 -14.43
N LYS A 135 -1.58 -28.63 -14.01
CA LYS A 135 -0.34 -29.13 -13.40
C LYS A 135 0.09 -28.38 -12.13
N VAL A 136 -0.89 -27.93 -11.34
CA VAL A 136 -0.69 -27.25 -10.05
C VAL A 136 -0.87 -28.26 -8.90
N PRO A 137 -0.10 -28.18 -7.81
CA PRO A 137 -0.31 -29.04 -6.63
C PRO A 137 -1.71 -28.86 -6.05
N THR A 138 -2.47 -29.96 -5.88
CA THR A 138 -3.87 -29.91 -5.42
C THR A 138 -4.04 -29.36 -4.00
N SER A 139 -2.99 -29.29 -3.19
CA SER A 139 -3.04 -28.75 -1.82
C SER A 139 -2.71 -27.26 -1.72
N GLU A 140 -2.42 -26.58 -2.82
CA GLU A 140 -1.93 -25.19 -2.80
C GLU A 140 -2.59 -24.36 -3.91
N GLY A 141 -2.74 -23.04 -3.72
CA GLY A 141 -3.17 -22.15 -4.81
C GLY A 141 -2.08 -21.99 -5.89
N PRO A 142 -2.44 -21.65 -7.14
CA PRO A 142 -1.48 -21.50 -8.22
C PRO A 142 -0.58 -20.29 -8.00
N THR A 143 0.62 -20.37 -8.54
CA THR A 143 1.49 -19.21 -8.77
C THR A 143 1.14 -18.57 -10.11
N PHE A 144 1.47 -17.28 -10.29
CA PHE A 144 1.33 -16.66 -11.62
C PHE A 144 2.19 -17.35 -12.68
N LYS A 145 3.37 -17.86 -12.31
CA LYS A 145 4.26 -18.59 -13.22
C LYS A 145 3.61 -19.88 -13.74
N GLU A 146 2.97 -20.66 -12.87
CA GLU A 146 2.21 -21.85 -13.30
C GLU A 146 1.06 -21.47 -14.24
N LEU A 147 0.37 -20.33 -14.01
CA LEU A 147 -0.63 -19.83 -14.95
C LEU A 147 -0.01 -19.45 -16.31
N GLN A 148 1.17 -18.83 -16.32
CA GLN A 148 1.88 -18.47 -17.55
C GLN A 148 2.25 -19.71 -18.38
N ASP A 149 2.53 -20.85 -17.75
CA ASP A 149 2.79 -22.12 -18.46
C ASP A 149 1.53 -22.66 -19.16
N ILE A 150 0.34 -22.23 -18.73
CA ILE A 150 -0.96 -22.60 -19.29
C ILE A 150 -1.42 -21.64 -20.39
N PHE A 151 -0.95 -20.39 -20.41
CA PHE A 151 -1.36 -19.38 -21.40
C PHE A 151 -1.24 -19.84 -22.87
N PRO A 152 -0.19 -20.57 -23.31
CA PRO A 152 -0.09 -21.02 -24.69
C PRO A 152 -1.16 -22.03 -25.12
N ILE A 153 -1.79 -22.73 -24.18
CA ILE A 153 -2.74 -23.82 -24.46
C ILE A 153 -4.18 -23.51 -24.04
N CYS A 154 -4.38 -22.57 -23.12
CA CYS A 154 -5.70 -22.30 -22.53
C CYS A 154 -6.73 -21.79 -23.53
N ARG A 155 -6.29 -21.23 -24.67
CA ARG A 155 -7.19 -20.79 -25.75
C ARG A 155 -8.08 -21.92 -26.29
N ASN A 156 -7.61 -23.16 -26.21
CA ASN A 156 -8.36 -24.36 -26.63
C ASN A 156 -9.29 -24.91 -25.54
N TRP A 157 -9.30 -24.32 -24.34
CA TRP A 157 -10.14 -24.76 -23.23
C TRP A 157 -11.53 -24.12 -23.31
N SER A 158 -12.48 -24.66 -22.54
CA SER A 158 -13.83 -24.10 -22.49
C SER A 158 -13.82 -22.64 -22.01
N ARG A 159 -14.89 -21.91 -22.35
CA ARG A 159 -15.03 -20.51 -21.95
C ARG A 159 -14.94 -20.36 -20.43
N GLU A 160 -15.59 -21.26 -19.69
CA GLU A 160 -15.59 -21.26 -18.22
C GLU A 160 -14.17 -21.42 -17.66
N LYS A 161 -13.39 -22.37 -18.18
CA LYS A 161 -12.00 -22.55 -17.74
C LYS A 161 -11.11 -21.34 -18.05
N ARG A 162 -11.32 -20.69 -19.20
CA ARG A 162 -10.60 -19.47 -19.55
C ARG A 162 -10.96 -18.30 -18.63
N VAL A 163 -12.23 -18.16 -18.23
CA VAL A 163 -12.65 -17.19 -17.20
C VAL A 163 -11.93 -17.48 -15.89
N MET A 164 -11.91 -18.75 -15.43
CA MET A 164 -11.22 -19.14 -14.20
C MET A 164 -9.73 -18.78 -14.21
N ILE A 165 -9.02 -19.10 -15.31
CA ILE A 165 -7.61 -18.74 -15.49
C ILE A 165 -7.41 -17.22 -15.43
N GLY A 166 -8.31 -16.47 -16.09
CA GLY A 166 -8.30 -15.02 -16.09
C GLY A 166 -8.44 -14.45 -14.68
N LEU A 167 -9.43 -14.91 -13.92
CA LEU A 167 -9.65 -14.50 -12.53
C LEU A 167 -8.47 -14.87 -11.62
N LEU A 168 -7.88 -16.06 -11.76
CA LEU A 168 -6.66 -16.44 -11.02
C LEU A 168 -5.49 -15.50 -11.33
N GLY A 169 -5.32 -15.12 -12.59
CA GLY A 169 -4.31 -14.14 -13.01
C GLY A 169 -4.54 -12.78 -12.35
N LEU A 170 -5.78 -12.29 -12.37
CA LEU A 170 -6.15 -11.02 -11.72
C LEU A 170 -5.98 -11.07 -10.20
N LEU A 171 -6.26 -12.19 -9.54
CA LEU A 171 -5.97 -12.36 -8.11
C LEU A 171 -4.48 -12.24 -7.82
N CYS A 172 -3.63 -12.98 -8.54
CA CYS A 172 -2.17 -12.94 -8.39
C CYS A 172 -1.61 -11.53 -8.55
N ILE A 173 -2.06 -10.80 -9.57
CA ILE A 173 -1.50 -9.50 -9.96
C ILE A 173 -2.15 -8.34 -9.22
N GLY A 174 -3.47 -8.25 -9.26
CA GLY A 174 -4.23 -7.05 -8.87
C GLY A 174 -4.63 -7.02 -7.40
N ILE A 175 -5.05 -8.16 -6.85
CA ILE A 175 -5.52 -8.27 -5.46
C ILE A 175 -4.35 -8.54 -4.52
N PHE A 176 -3.66 -9.67 -4.71
CA PHE A 176 -2.51 -10.04 -3.87
C PHE A 176 -1.24 -9.28 -4.25
N GLY A 177 -1.07 -8.91 -5.53
CA GLY A 177 0.12 -8.17 -5.98
C GLY A 177 1.43 -8.84 -5.54
N ILE A 178 1.50 -10.16 -5.65
CA ILE A 178 2.62 -10.98 -5.16
C ILE A 178 3.59 -11.35 -6.30
N SER A 179 4.77 -11.84 -5.93
CA SER A 179 5.77 -12.26 -6.92
C SER A 179 5.23 -13.40 -7.79
N SER A 180 5.75 -13.55 -9.00
CA SER A 180 5.25 -14.60 -9.92
C SER A 180 5.47 -16.03 -9.42
N ASN A 181 6.36 -16.24 -8.46
CA ASN A 181 6.63 -17.53 -7.84
C ASN A 181 5.88 -17.72 -6.50
N SER A 182 5.15 -16.70 -6.04
CA SER A 182 4.37 -16.78 -4.81
C SER A 182 2.99 -17.35 -5.11
N ARG A 183 2.47 -18.15 -4.17
CA ARG A 183 1.15 -18.77 -4.27
C ARG A 183 0.08 -17.88 -3.67
N ILE A 184 -1.06 -17.79 -4.34
CA ILE A 184 -2.26 -17.25 -3.69
C ILE A 184 -2.83 -18.28 -2.70
N PRO A 185 -3.52 -17.85 -1.63
CA PRO A 185 -4.18 -18.77 -0.70
C PRO A 185 -5.16 -19.70 -1.42
N LEU A 186 -5.11 -20.99 -1.12
CA LEU A 186 -5.93 -22.01 -1.79
C LEU A 186 -7.43 -21.68 -1.72
N HIS A 187 -7.93 -21.33 -0.53
CA HIS A 187 -9.35 -21.00 -0.34
C HIS A 187 -9.81 -19.82 -1.21
N CYS A 188 -8.94 -18.83 -1.44
CA CYS A 188 -9.23 -17.72 -2.37
C CYS A 188 -9.18 -18.18 -3.83
N ALA A 189 -8.18 -18.98 -4.19
CA ALA A 189 -8.01 -19.49 -5.55
C ALA A 189 -9.22 -20.32 -6.00
N LYS A 190 -9.72 -21.20 -5.13
CA LYS A 190 -10.87 -22.06 -5.40
C LYS A 190 -12.13 -21.27 -5.76
N ARG A 191 -12.29 -20.04 -5.26
CA ARG A 191 -13.49 -19.22 -5.49
C ARG A 191 -13.77 -18.93 -6.96
N VAL A 192 -12.77 -18.99 -7.84
CA VAL A 192 -12.98 -18.80 -9.28
C VAL A 192 -13.91 -19.84 -9.90
N MET A 193 -14.11 -20.99 -9.24
CA MET A 193 -14.96 -22.10 -9.70
C MET A 193 -16.45 -21.88 -9.38
N ASP A 194 -16.76 -20.96 -8.48
CA ASP A 194 -18.12 -20.61 -8.10
C ASP A 194 -18.32 -19.11 -8.37
N PRO A 195 -18.92 -18.75 -9.52
CA PRO A 195 -19.12 -17.36 -9.88
C PRO A 195 -19.88 -16.57 -8.82
N GLU A 196 -20.90 -17.13 -8.19
CA GLU A 196 -21.71 -16.42 -7.19
C GLU A 196 -20.92 -16.17 -5.90
N ALA A 197 -20.15 -17.16 -5.44
CA ALA A 197 -19.26 -16.98 -4.30
C ALA A 197 -18.15 -15.96 -4.63
N PHE A 198 -17.59 -16.01 -5.84
CA PHE A 198 -16.58 -15.06 -6.29
C PHE A 198 -17.09 -13.61 -6.29
N GLN A 199 -18.31 -13.38 -6.79
CA GLN A 199 -18.88 -12.03 -6.88
C GLN A 199 -19.17 -11.43 -5.49
N ARG A 200 -19.63 -12.24 -4.54
CA ARG A 200 -19.99 -11.78 -3.19
C ARG A 200 -18.78 -11.61 -2.27
N TYR A 201 -17.66 -12.28 -2.55
CA TYR A 201 -16.52 -12.30 -1.63
C TYR A 201 -15.90 -10.91 -1.45
N PRO A 202 -15.51 -10.51 -0.22
CA PRO A 202 -14.97 -9.18 0.05
C PRO A 202 -13.50 -9.04 -0.38
N TRP A 203 -13.27 -9.09 -1.69
CA TRP A 203 -11.94 -8.94 -2.30
C TRP A 203 -11.22 -7.64 -1.92
N GLY A 204 -11.98 -6.60 -1.57
CA GLY A 204 -11.43 -5.35 -1.06
C GLY A 204 -10.69 -5.52 0.26
N ARG A 205 -11.21 -6.34 1.18
CA ARG A 205 -10.50 -6.69 2.42
C ARG A 205 -9.25 -7.50 2.14
N VAL A 206 -9.35 -8.50 1.27
CA VAL A 206 -8.20 -9.35 0.89
C VAL A 206 -7.06 -8.50 0.31
N GLY A 207 -7.39 -7.62 -0.66
CA GLY A 207 -6.42 -6.74 -1.30
C GLY A 207 -5.83 -5.70 -0.34
N PHE A 208 -6.67 -5.12 0.52
CA PHE A 208 -6.23 -4.17 1.54
C PHE A 208 -5.28 -4.81 2.55
N SER A 209 -5.66 -5.96 3.11
CA SER A 209 -4.82 -6.69 4.07
C SER A 209 -3.48 -7.05 3.44
N SER A 210 -3.46 -7.59 2.22
CA SER A 210 -2.22 -7.92 1.51
C SER A 210 -1.29 -6.70 1.31
N LEU A 211 -1.86 -5.55 0.94
CA LEU A 211 -1.11 -4.31 0.78
C LEU A 211 -0.57 -3.79 2.12
N LEU A 212 -1.42 -3.72 3.13
CA LEU A 212 -1.08 -3.12 4.42
C LEU A 212 -0.04 -3.97 5.16
N GLU A 213 -0.18 -5.29 5.16
CA GLU A 213 0.81 -6.20 5.75
C GLU A 213 2.19 -5.97 5.12
N SER A 214 2.23 -5.80 3.80
CA SER A 214 3.46 -5.47 3.08
C SER A 214 4.05 -4.12 3.50
N ILE A 215 3.23 -3.08 3.67
CA ILE A 215 3.66 -1.76 4.13
C ILE A 215 4.27 -1.82 5.54
N LYS A 216 3.69 -2.63 6.43
CA LYS A 216 4.08 -2.72 7.85
C LYS A 216 5.39 -3.48 8.05
N ILE A 217 5.70 -4.48 7.21
CA ILE A 217 6.94 -5.27 7.32
C ILE A 217 8.12 -4.66 6.57
N VAL A 218 7.87 -3.72 5.64
CA VAL A 218 8.93 -3.11 4.82
C VAL A 218 9.83 -2.19 5.65
N THR A 219 11.13 -2.29 5.39
CA THR A 219 12.13 -1.37 5.94
C THR A 219 12.52 -0.31 4.90
N TYR A 220 12.03 0.92 5.06
CA TYR A 220 12.23 2.01 4.10
C TYR A 220 13.68 2.52 3.98
N GLY A 221 14.54 2.22 4.97
CA GLY A 221 15.97 2.58 4.95
C GLY A 221 16.87 1.71 4.07
N LYS A 222 16.35 0.62 3.48
CA LYS A 222 17.12 -0.24 2.56
C LYS A 222 17.32 0.42 1.19
N LYS A 223 18.36 0.02 0.46
CA LYS A 223 18.65 0.52 -0.91
C LYS A 223 17.46 0.33 -1.87
N SER A 224 16.72 -0.76 -1.70
CA SER A 224 15.49 -1.06 -2.43
C SER A 224 14.58 -1.93 -1.58
N TYR A 225 13.27 -1.85 -1.82
CA TYR A 225 12.26 -2.73 -1.22
C TYR A 225 11.14 -3.00 -2.23
N THR A 226 10.36 -4.04 -1.97
CA THR A 226 9.23 -4.45 -2.80
C THR A 226 7.96 -4.41 -1.97
N LEU A 227 6.90 -3.81 -2.51
CA LEU A 227 5.55 -3.86 -1.96
C LEU A 227 4.71 -4.94 -2.65
N HIS A 228 3.83 -5.54 -1.87
CA HIS A 228 2.79 -6.44 -2.34
C HIS A 228 1.41 -5.77 -2.24
N GLY A 229 0.39 -6.44 -2.77
CA GLY A 229 -0.98 -5.93 -2.82
C GLY A 229 -1.24 -4.93 -3.94
N CYS A 230 -2.44 -4.35 -3.92
CA CYS A 230 -2.90 -3.36 -4.89
C CYS A 230 -2.26 -1.98 -4.65
N VAL A 231 -0.95 -1.86 -4.90
CA VAL A 231 -0.18 -0.61 -4.64
C VAL A 231 -0.70 0.61 -5.40
N HIS A 232 -1.42 0.39 -6.50
CA HIS A 232 -2.01 1.45 -7.32
C HIS A 232 -2.98 2.32 -6.51
N ALA A 233 -3.68 1.72 -5.54
CA ALA A 233 -4.53 2.44 -4.61
C ALA A 233 -3.78 3.51 -3.80
N LEU A 234 -2.48 3.33 -3.53
CA LEU A 234 -1.68 4.33 -2.79
C LEU A 234 -1.43 5.61 -3.60
N LEU A 235 -1.19 5.50 -4.90
CA LEU A 235 -0.97 6.71 -5.71
C LEU A 235 -2.28 7.49 -5.87
N ILE A 236 -3.37 6.76 -6.10
CA ILE A 236 -4.69 7.38 -6.22
C ILE A 236 -5.13 8.00 -4.89
N TRP A 237 -4.86 7.33 -3.77
CA TRP A 237 -5.06 7.90 -2.44
C TRP A 237 -4.38 9.26 -2.32
N ILE A 238 -3.12 9.39 -2.75
CA ILE A 238 -2.41 10.68 -2.70
C ILE A 238 -3.09 11.74 -3.58
N PHE A 239 -3.49 11.40 -4.80
CA PHE A 239 -4.14 12.37 -5.71
C PHE A 239 -5.51 12.82 -5.22
N GLU A 240 -6.29 11.91 -4.62
CA GLU A 240 -7.59 12.23 -4.04
C GLU A 240 -7.47 12.97 -2.70
N TYR A 241 -6.47 12.64 -1.88
CA TYR A 241 -6.38 13.11 -0.48
C TYR A 241 -5.47 14.32 -0.32
N VAL A 242 -4.65 14.64 -1.32
CA VAL A 242 -3.86 15.87 -1.38
C VAL A 242 -4.21 16.61 -2.67
N PRO A 243 -5.31 17.40 -2.70
CA PRO A 243 -5.83 18.01 -3.92
C PRO A 243 -4.79 18.80 -4.72
N GLY A 244 -3.88 19.52 -4.06
CA GLY A 244 -2.82 20.25 -4.76
C GLY A 244 -1.86 19.36 -5.55
N ILE A 245 -1.63 18.12 -5.10
CA ILE A 245 -0.83 17.13 -5.85
C ILE A 245 -1.67 16.56 -7.00
N GLY A 246 -2.93 16.18 -6.75
CA GLY A 246 -3.84 15.69 -7.79
C GLY A 246 -4.02 16.69 -8.94
N GLU A 247 -4.27 17.96 -8.61
CA GLU A 247 -4.42 19.06 -9.58
C GLU A 247 -3.17 19.25 -10.44
N LYS A 248 -1.97 19.19 -9.85
CA LYS A 248 -0.70 19.45 -10.57
C LYS A 248 -0.16 18.24 -11.33
N PHE A 249 -0.36 17.03 -10.81
CA PHE A 249 0.34 15.82 -11.26
C PHE A 249 -0.58 14.65 -11.62
N GLY A 250 -1.86 14.72 -11.25
CA GLY A 250 -2.78 13.60 -11.35
C GLY A 250 -3.42 13.41 -12.72
N ASN A 251 -3.58 14.48 -13.52
CA ASN A 251 -4.30 14.45 -14.81
C ASN A 251 -5.68 13.77 -14.68
N ARG A 252 -6.61 14.48 -14.03
CA ARG A 252 -7.92 13.95 -13.66
C ARG A 252 -8.78 13.62 -14.89
N ILE A 253 -9.48 12.49 -14.81
CA ILE A 253 -10.55 12.08 -15.72
C ILE A 253 -11.88 12.32 -15.00
N GLU A 254 -12.76 13.08 -15.64
CA GLU A 254 -14.11 13.33 -15.11
C GLU A 254 -15.06 12.17 -15.45
N GLY A 255 -15.98 11.86 -14.53
CA GLY A 255 -17.05 10.88 -14.74
C GLY A 255 -16.64 9.40 -14.61
N ALA A 256 -15.47 9.09 -14.07
CA ALA A 256 -15.07 7.72 -13.78
C ALA A 256 -15.91 7.11 -12.63
N GLU A 257 -16.16 5.79 -12.70
CA GLU A 257 -17.00 5.07 -11.74
C GLU A 257 -16.43 5.07 -10.32
N VAL A 258 -15.10 5.00 -10.21
CA VAL A 258 -14.36 4.95 -8.93
C VAL A 258 -13.09 5.78 -9.03
N PRO A 259 -12.56 6.33 -7.91
CA PRO A 259 -11.33 7.12 -7.90
C PRO A 259 -10.12 6.41 -8.52
N LEU A 260 -10.01 5.08 -8.38
CA LEU A 260 -8.94 4.28 -9.00
C LEU A 260 -8.84 4.50 -10.51
N LEU A 261 -9.94 4.90 -11.15
CA LEU A 261 -10.05 5.14 -12.58
C LEU A 261 -10.06 6.63 -12.97
N SER A 262 -9.92 7.53 -11.99
CA SER A 262 -10.07 8.99 -12.17
C SER A 262 -8.76 9.73 -12.51
N TRP A 263 -7.62 9.04 -12.62
CA TRP A 263 -6.32 9.72 -12.75
C TRP A 263 -5.39 9.00 -13.72
N LEU A 264 -4.86 9.74 -14.70
CA LEU A 264 -3.83 9.22 -15.61
C LEU A 264 -2.42 9.30 -15.03
N GLY A 265 -2.22 10.13 -14.00
CA GLY A 265 -0.91 10.42 -13.43
C GLY A 265 0.01 11.16 -14.42
N SER A 266 1.22 11.45 -13.96
CA SER A 266 2.23 12.16 -14.76
C SER A 266 3.64 11.66 -14.44
N ARG A 267 4.57 11.89 -15.37
CA ARG A 267 5.98 11.50 -15.25
C ARG A 267 6.87 12.44 -14.42
N PRO A 268 6.62 13.76 -14.34
CA PRO A 268 7.50 14.65 -13.58
C PRO A 268 7.64 14.22 -12.12
N ARG A 269 8.87 14.29 -11.61
CA ARG A 269 9.13 14.03 -10.20
C ARG A 269 8.64 15.22 -9.38
N ILE A 270 7.94 14.91 -8.30
CA ILE A 270 7.45 15.92 -7.35
C ILE A 270 8.59 16.32 -6.43
N ASN A 271 8.92 17.61 -6.39
CA ASN A 271 9.68 18.18 -5.29
C ASN A 271 8.68 18.59 -4.19
N PHE A 272 8.59 17.77 -3.14
CA PHE A 272 7.63 17.99 -2.06
C PHE A 272 7.92 19.27 -1.26
N SER A 273 9.19 19.65 -1.11
CA SER A 273 9.55 20.89 -0.41
C SER A 273 9.05 22.11 -1.19
N ASP A 274 9.26 22.13 -2.50
CA ASP A 274 8.78 23.21 -3.36
C ASP A 274 7.25 23.21 -3.44
N PHE A 275 6.64 22.02 -3.49
CA PHE A 275 5.19 21.88 -3.48
C PHE A 275 4.57 22.49 -2.22
N CYS A 276 5.06 22.10 -1.03
CA CYS A 276 4.56 22.63 0.24
C CYS A 276 4.80 24.15 0.34
N ALA A 277 5.96 24.64 -0.08
CA ALA A 277 6.27 26.07 -0.07
C ALA A 277 5.38 26.92 -1.02
N GLN A 278 4.81 26.31 -2.05
CA GLN A 278 3.88 26.97 -2.98
C GLN A 278 2.44 27.01 -2.47
N GLU A 279 2.08 26.17 -1.50
CA GLU A 279 0.76 26.23 -0.88
C GLU A 279 0.67 27.50 -0.01
N LYS A 280 -0.43 28.25 -0.12
CA LYS A 280 -0.54 29.60 0.47
C LYS A 280 -0.57 29.63 2.01
N LYS A 281 -0.80 28.48 2.65
CA LYS A 281 -0.89 28.27 4.11
C LYS A 281 -0.31 26.88 4.41
N ASN A 282 -1.14 25.96 4.89
CA ASN A 282 -0.81 24.55 4.98
C ASN A 282 -1.24 23.84 3.69
N VAL A 283 -0.60 22.72 3.41
CA VAL A 283 -1.06 21.81 2.36
C VAL A 283 -2.51 21.40 2.61
N ARG A 284 -3.36 21.58 1.60
CA ARG A 284 -4.75 21.09 1.64
C ARG A 284 -4.74 19.56 1.69
N VAL A 285 -5.36 18.98 2.70
CA VAL A 285 -5.48 17.53 2.87
C VAL A 285 -6.92 17.15 3.19
N ARG A 286 -7.43 16.13 2.51
CA ARG A 286 -8.58 15.36 2.99
C ARG A 286 -8.04 14.34 3.98
N HIS A 287 -8.29 14.53 5.27
CA HIS A 287 -7.64 13.73 6.31
C HIS A 287 -8.06 12.26 6.30
N MET A 288 -9.34 11.98 6.07
CA MET A 288 -9.92 10.62 6.08
C MET A 288 -11.30 10.61 5.42
N VAL A 289 -11.82 9.41 5.11
CA VAL A 289 -13.25 9.19 4.87
C VAL A 289 -13.99 9.45 6.18
N VAL A 290 -14.90 10.43 6.16
CA VAL A 290 -15.73 10.75 7.32
C VAL A 290 -16.84 9.70 7.44
N LYS A 291 -16.90 9.04 8.60
CA LYS A 291 -17.94 8.08 8.98
C LYS A 291 -18.66 8.57 10.25
N PRO A 292 -19.88 8.09 10.52
CA PRO A 292 -20.51 8.26 11.83
C PRO A 292 -19.56 7.82 12.96
N ILE A 293 -19.68 8.42 14.14
CA ILE A 293 -18.72 8.20 15.24
C ILE A 293 -18.61 6.73 15.69
N GLU A 294 -19.71 5.98 15.55
CA GLU A 294 -19.82 4.55 15.82
C GLU A 294 -19.06 3.67 14.81
N ASP A 295 -18.93 4.15 13.57
CA ASP A 295 -18.22 3.49 12.47
C ASP A 295 -16.92 4.22 12.11
N ARG A 296 -16.34 4.99 13.03
CA ARG A 296 -15.09 5.74 12.76
C ARG A 296 -13.89 4.82 12.52
N TYR A 297 -13.98 3.56 12.95
CA TYR A 297 -12.99 2.52 12.68
C TYR A 297 -13.62 1.40 11.84
N PRO A 298 -12.94 0.92 10.79
CA PRO A 298 -13.36 -0.26 10.09
C PRO A 298 -13.47 -1.47 11.03
N LYS A 299 -14.48 -2.30 10.81
CA LYS A 299 -14.70 -3.52 11.60
C LYS A 299 -13.59 -4.53 11.30
N TRP A 300 -12.76 -4.80 12.31
CA TRP A 300 -11.74 -5.86 12.35
C TRP A 300 -11.88 -6.63 13.67
N GLU A 301 -11.44 -7.89 13.71
CA GLU A 301 -11.59 -8.74 14.89
C GLU A 301 -10.68 -8.30 16.06
N ASP A 302 -9.52 -7.76 15.72
CA ASP A 302 -8.40 -7.41 16.59
C ASP A 302 -8.13 -5.89 16.59
N ASN A 303 -9.19 -5.07 16.55
CA ASN A 303 -9.03 -3.62 16.45
C ASN A 303 -8.68 -2.97 17.81
N GLU A 304 -7.40 -2.83 18.08
CA GLU A 304 -6.89 -1.99 19.18
C GLU A 304 -6.47 -0.61 18.66
N VAL A 305 -6.99 0.44 19.30
CA VAL A 305 -6.67 1.84 18.95
C VAL A 305 -6.09 2.54 20.17
N SER A 306 -4.89 3.10 20.01
CA SER A 306 -4.23 3.86 21.08
C SER A 306 -4.98 5.16 21.39
N THR A 307 -4.87 5.63 22.63
CA THR A 307 -5.51 6.88 23.07
C THR A 307 -5.03 8.08 22.26
N GLU A 308 -3.74 8.11 21.90
CA GLU A 308 -3.17 9.17 21.06
C GLU A 308 -3.79 9.22 19.67
N LEU A 309 -4.01 8.05 19.06
CA LEU A 309 -4.61 7.96 17.73
C LEU A 309 -6.10 8.35 17.78
N ASP A 310 -6.86 7.87 18.77
CA ASP A 310 -8.27 8.27 18.92
C ASP A 310 -8.39 9.78 19.17
N ASN A 311 -7.52 10.37 20.02
CA ASN A 311 -7.47 11.82 20.22
C ASN A 311 -7.28 12.59 18.90
N MET A 312 -6.33 12.15 18.07
CA MET A 312 -6.05 12.79 16.79
C MET A 312 -7.26 12.71 15.85
N ILE A 313 -7.91 11.55 15.76
CA ILE A 313 -9.10 11.36 14.93
C ILE A 313 -10.26 12.24 15.41
N GLN A 314 -10.51 12.30 16.71
CA GLN A 314 -11.55 13.16 17.29
C GLN A 314 -11.27 14.64 16.98
N ASP A 315 -10.03 15.09 17.12
CA ASP A 315 -9.65 16.48 16.86
C ASP A 315 -9.79 16.81 15.36
N ILE A 316 -9.47 15.89 14.46
CA ILE A 316 -9.73 16.04 13.01
C ILE A 316 -11.22 16.20 12.74
N LEU A 317 -12.06 15.31 13.29
CA LEU A 317 -13.52 15.32 13.07
C LEU A 317 -14.18 16.60 13.62
N ASN A 318 -13.63 17.17 14.69
CA ASN A 318 -14.14 18.40 15.31
C ASN A 318 -13.52 19.69 14.74
N GLY A 319 -12.58 19.60 13.79
CA GLY A 319 -11.86 20.77 13.27
C GLY A 319 -10.93 21.44 14.30
N GLN A 320 -10.41 20.64 15.24
CA GLN A 320 -9.59 21.06 16.37
C GLN A 320 -8.16 20.50 16.33
N LEU A 321 -7.75 19.91 15.19
CA LEU A 321 -6.42 19.37 15.02
C LEU A 321 -5.36 20.44 15.33
N ASN A 322 -4.44 20.14 16.24
CA ASN A 322 -3.24 20.95 16.43
C ASN A 322 -2.26 20.72 15.26
N GLU A 323 -2.40 21.52 14.21
CA GLU A 323 -1.59 21.46 12.98
C GLU A 323 -0.08 21.66 13.25
N LYS A 324 0.28 22.25 14.38
CA LYS A 324 1.67 22.50 14.78
C LYS A 324 2.29 21.37 15.59
N TYR A 325 1.53 20.33 15.93
CA TYR A 325 2.00 19.26 16.81
C TYR A 325 3.26 18.55 16.29
N TRP A 326 3.40 18.42 14.97
CA TRP A 326 4.56 17.81 14.33
C TRP A 326 5.58 18.82 13.79
N GLU A 327 5.39 20.12 14.03
CA GLU A 327 6.40 21.14 13.76
C GLU A 327 7.54 20.98 14.76
N VAL A 328 8.78 21.07 14.28
CA VAL A 328 9.93 21.20 15.17
C VAL A 328 10.23 22.69 15.28
N VAL A 329 10.12 23.25 16.49
CA VAL A 329 10.85 24.48 16.82
C VAL A 329 12.32 24.13 16.69
N ALA A 330 13.00 24.68 15.68
CA ALA A 330 14.43 24.49 15.49
C ALA A 330 15.13 24.77 16.83
N ALA A 331 15.76 23.75 17.42
CA ALA A 331 16.59 23.95 18.60
C ALA A 331 17.64 25.00 18.22
N THR A 332 17.57 26.15 18.88
CA THR A 332 18.48 27.27 18.72
C THR A 332 19.94 26.80 18.80
N ASN A 333 20.64 27.05 17.69
CA ASN A 333 22.09 27.11 17.47
C ASN A 333 22.94 25.83 17.70
N PRO A 334 23.78 25.44 16.71
CA PRO A 334 24.81 24.45 16.91
C PRO A 334 25.93 25.05 17.78
N ARG A 335 26.04 24.63 19.04
CA ARG A 335 27.28 24.82 19.80
C ARG A 335 28.38 24.04 19.09
N LYS A 336 29.30 24.77 18.44
CA LYS A 336 30.56 24.24 17.91
C LYS A 336 31.25 23.42 19.01
N ARG A 337 31.23 22.10 18.91
CA ARG A 337 32.19 21.26 19.63
C ARG A 337 33.50 21.31 18.85
N LYS A 338 34.47 22.08 19.35
CA LYS A 338 35.88 21.92 18.95
C LYS A 338 36.30 20.52 19.41
N ILE A 339 36.53 19.62 18.46
CA ILE A 339 37.22 18.35 18.75
C ILE A 339 38.70 18.70 18.71
N HIS A 340 39.34 18.68 19.88
CA HIS A 340 40.80 18.59 19.98
C HIS A 340 41.16 17.13 19.74
N VAL A 341 41.93 16.85 18.71
CA VAL A 341 42.45 15.52 18.41
C VAL A 341 43.88 15.50 18.93
N ASP A 342 44.12 14.77 20.01
CA ASP A 342 45.49 14.41 20.38
C ASP A 342 45.98 13.27 19.47
N PRO A 343 47.22 13.33 18.96
CA PRO A 343 47.77 12.31 18.09
C PRO A 343 48.03 10.99 18.84
N PRO A 344 47.96 9.84 18.15
CA PRO A 344 48.13 8.52 18.75
C PRO A 344 49.58 8.27 19.19
N VAL A 345 49.74 7.80 20.44
CA VAL A 345 51.01 7.34 20.99
C VAL A 345 51.28 5.91 20.49
N VAL A 346 52.40 5.74 19.77
CA VAL A 346 52.96 4.45 19.37
C VAL A 346 53.84 3.94 20.52
N PRO A 347 53.69 2.69 21.01
CA PRO A 347 54.62 2.11 21.97
C PRO A 347 55.86 1.60 21.24
N ASP A 348 57.01 2.20 21.54
CA ASP A 348 58.32 1.70 21.08
C ASP A 348 58.68 0.41 21.84
N THR A 349 58.78 -0.67 21.08
CA THR A 349 59.54 -1.87 21.46
C THR A 349 61.03 -1.53 21.48
N VAL A 350 61.70 -1.78 22.61
CA VAL A 350 63.15 -1.83 22.68
C VAL A 350 63.59 -3.16 23.28
N ASP A 351 64.23 -3.92 22.40
CA ASP A 351 64.97 -5.15 22.62
C ASP A 351 66.40 -4.76 23.03
N VAL A 352 66.87 -5.17 24.21
CA VAL A 352 68.29 -5.11 24.58
C VAL A 352 68.63 -6.29 25.49
N GLY A 353 69.14 -7.37 24.89
CA GLY A 353 70.22 -8.15 25.51
C GLY A 353 71.56 -7.46 25.26
N PRO A 354 72.54 -7.58 26.17
CA PRO A 354 73.59 -8.58 25.89
C PRO A 354 74.18 -9.29 27.12
N SER A 355 74.57 -10.54 26.87
CA SER A 355 75.85 -11.21 27.22
C SER A 355 76.44 -11.14 28.65
N THR A 356 76.87 -12.34 29.09
CA THR A 356 78.00 -12.69 29.99
C THR A 356 77.84 -12.48 31.50
N LYS A 357 77.47 -13.54 32.22
CA LYS A 357 78.41 -14.52 32.83
C LYS A 357 77.70 -15.83 33.15
#